data_AF-A0A7W5Z4G5-F1
#
_entry.id   AF-A0A7W5Z4G5-F1
#
_cell.length_a   1.000
_cell.length_b   1.000
_cell.length_c   1.000
_cell.angle_alpha   90.00
_cell.angle_beta   90.00
_cell.angle_gamma   90.00
#
_symmetry.space_group_name_H-M   'P 1'
#
loop_
_entity.id
_entity.type
_entity.pdbx_description
1 polymer ?
#
loop_
_entity_poly.entity_id
_entity_poly.type
_entity_poly.pdbx_seq_one_letter_code
_entity_poly.pdbx_strand_id
1 'polypeptide(L)'
;MSTGPLMPKATAVWLVDNTALTFTQIAEFCKLHPLEVKGIADGEVASGIKGLDPTVSGQLTRDEIALGERNAAHVLRIAPPKVKLPEAKRRRGPRYTPVSRRQDRPNAILWLLRNHPELKDAQIMRLVGTTKSTIEQIRERTHWNSANLSPADPVTLGLCSQIDLDFEVSRAIKDAPPRTEVDSGGSLLPAEISTAPRFGDSDEADPRRGGEADLDVENVFARLKTLQQDEDSEPASERDAADNVDLRGVFAPHTGDDEDESDDQGER
;
A
#
# COMPACT_ATOMS: atom_id res chain seq x y z
N MET A 1 23.13 2.77 11.08
CA MET A 1 22.45 3.91 11.75
C MET A 1 23.50 4.91 12.16
N SER A 2 23.51 6.09 11.54
CA SER A 2 24.52 7.12 11.79
C SER A 2 24.35 7.66 13.21
N THR A 3 25.20 7.19 14.13
CA THR A 3 25.17 7.59 15.56
C THR A 3 26.16 8.74 15.74
N GLY A 4 25.92 9.83 15.00
CA GLY A 4 26.65 11.09 15.14
C GLY A 4 25.84 12.11 15.95
N PRO A 5 26.48 13.11 16.55
CA PRO A 5 25.79 14.18 17.27
C PRO A 5 24.83 14.93 16.34
N LEU A 6 23.75 15.49 16.90
CA LEU A 6 22.67 16.14 16.13
C LEU A 6 23.18 17.32 15.29
N MET A 7 24.21 18.03 15.77
CA MET A 7 24.82 19.20 15.14
C MET A 7 26.35 19.05 15.11
N PRO A 8 26.91 18.25 14.19
CA PRO A 8 28.31 17.81 14.27
C PRO A 8 29.33 18.95 14.18
N LYS A 9 29.09 19.96 13.34
CA LYS A 9 29.99 21.12 13.22
C LYS A 9 29.97 22.02 14.46
N ALA A 10 28.78 22.30 15.02
CA ALA A 10 28.66 23.13 16.21
C ALA A 10 29.20 22.44 17.46
N THR A 11 29.02 21.12 17.56
CA THR A 11 29.61 20.31 18.64
C THR A 11 31.12 20.21 18.50
N ALA A 12 31.66 20.09 17.29
CA ALA A 12 33.11 20.11 17.05
C ALA A 12 33.76 21.43 17.48
N VAL A 13 33.17 22.58 17.14
CA VAL A 13 33.65 23.91 17.60
C VAL A 13 33.73 23.96 19.13
N TRP A 14 32.67 23.52 19.82
CA TRP A 14 32.66 23.53 21.28
C TRP A 14 33.71 22.58 21.88
N LEU A 15 33.87 21.37 21.33
CA LEU A 15 34.85 20.38 21.81
C LEU A 15 36.29 20.87 21.62
N VAL A 16 36.60 21.48 20.47
CA VAL A 16 37.94 22.05 20.20
C VAL A 16 38.28 23.16 21.20
N ASP A 17 37.32 24.03 21.53
CA ASP A 17 37.56 25.18 22.40
C ASP A 17 37.56 24.85 23.90
N ASN A 18 36.84 23.81 24.32
CA ASN A 18 36.55 23.55 25.74
C ASN A 18 37.15 22.24 26.29
N THR A 19 37.80 21.42 25.45
CA THR A 19 38.36 20.12 25.88
C THR A 19 39.78 19.91 25.35
N ALA A 20 40.56 19.05 26.02
CA ALA A 20 41.91 18.68 25.57
C ALA A 20 41.94 17.43 24.68
N LEU A 21 40.85 17.16 23.95
CA LEU A 21 40.73 15.99 23.07
C LEU A 21 41.56 16.14 21.79
N THR A 22 42.01 15.02 21.23
CA THR A 22 42.72 15.03 19.95
C THR A 22 41.77 15.30 18.78
N PHE A 23 42.28 15.94 17.71
CA PHE A 23 41.47 16.22 16.51
C PHE A 23 40.89 14.95 15.87
N THR A 24 41.60 13.83 15.97
CA THR A 24 41.15 12.52 15.50
C THR A 24 39.96 11.99 16.30
N GLN A 25 39.97 12.16 17.62
CA GLN A 25 38.84 11.77 18.48
C GLN A 25 37.59 12.60 18.22
N ILE A 26 37.76 13.93 18.06
CA ILE A 26 36.65 14.84 17.74
C ILE A 26 36.09 14.52 16.34
N ALA A 27 36.96 14.26 15.37
CA ALA A 27 36.59 13.85 14.01
C ALA A 27 35.78 12.55 14.00
N GLU A 28 36.24 11.54 14.75
CA GLU A 28 35.56 10.25 14.85
C GLU A 28 34.19 10.35 15.54
N PHE A 29 34.08 11.20 16.58
CA PHE A 29 32.83 11.45 17.29
C PHE A 29 31.81 12.22 16.43
N CYS A 30 32.24 13.33 15.81
CA CYS A 30 31.39 14.16 14.97
C CYS A 30 31.19 13.61 13.55
N LYS A 31 31.87 12.51 13.19
CA LYS A 31 31.92 11.94 11.83
C LYS A 31 32.32 12.98 10.76
N LEU A 32 33.28 13.83 11.14
CA LEU A 32 33.91 14.83 10.27
C LEU A 32 35.31 14.38 9.88
N HIS A 33 35.87 14.94 8.82
CA HIS A 33 37.26 14.65 8.46
C HIS A 33 38.21 15.38 9.44
N PRO A 34 39.35 14.78 9.85
CA PRO A 34 40.32 15.47 10.74
C PRO A 34 40.78 16.84 10.22
N LEU A 35 40.84 17.01 8.89
CA LEU A 35 41.15 18.32 8.28
C LEU A 35 40.07 19.36 8.51
N GLU A 36 38.79 18.97 8.56
CA GLU A 36 37.70 19.89 8.88
C GLU A 36 37.77 20.32 10.34
N VAL A 37 38.12 19.42 11.25
CA VAL A 37 38.33 19.75 12.67
C VAL A 37 39.52 20.69 12.84
N LYS A 38 40.60 20.47 12.08
CA LYS A 38 41.74 21.39 12.05
C LYS A 38 41.34 22.76 11.50
N GLY A 39 40.60 22.82 10.39
CA GLY A 39 40.08 24.07 9.83
C GLY A 39 39.06 24.78 10.75
N ILE A 40 38.41 24.06 11.65
CA ILE A 40 37.59 24.64 12.73
C ILE A 40 38.49 25.25 13.81
N ALA A 41 39.55 24.55 14.23
CA ALA A 41 40.53 25.07 15.19
C ALA A 41 41.25 26.32 14.67
N ASP A 42 41.54 26.36 13.37
CA ASP A 42 42.14 27.50 12.68
C ASP A 42 41.13 28.64 12.40
N GLY A 43 39.83 28.41 12.65
CA GLY A 43 38.76 29.41 12.51
C GLY A 43 38.26 29.64 11.08
N GLU A 44 38.69 28.84 10.10
CA GLU A 44 38.39 29.01 8.67
C GLU A 44 37.02 28.42 8.27
N VAL A 45 36.67 27.24 8.78
CA VAL A 45 35.53 26.43 8.27
C VAL A 45 34.21 26.69 9.01
N ALA A 46 34.26 27.26 10.21
CA ALA A 46 33.09 27.46 11.08
C ALA A 46 32.94 28.90 11.61
N SER A 47 33.53 29.88 10.92
CA SER A 47 33.38 31.29 11.26
C SER A 47 31.89 31.69 11.29
N GLY A 48 31.37 31.99 12.49
CA GLY A 48 29.97 32.36 12.72
C GLY A 48 29.07 31.28 13.31
N ILE A 49 29.54 30.04 13.48
CA ILE A 49 28.76 28.99 14.17
C ILE A 49 29.03 29.07 15.68
N LYS A 50 27.99 29.33 16.47
CA LYS A 50 28.09 29.26 17.93
C LYS A 50 28.21 27.80 18.37
N GLY A 51 29.29 27.48 19.07
CA GLY A 51 29.52 26.15 19.65
C GLY A 51 28.35 25.71 20.54
N LEU A 52 27.90 24.47 20.38
CA LEU A 52 26.85 23.87 21.18
C LEU A 52 27.43 22.80 22.10
N ASP A 53 27.22 22.96 23.40
CA ASP A 53 27.69 22.02 24.42
C ASP A 53 26.97 20.65 24.32
N PRO A 54 27.70 19.56 24.01
CA PRO A 54 27.12 18.22 23.91
C PRO A 54 26.70 17.65 25.28
N THR A 55 27.24 18.15 26.39
CA THR A 55 26.87 17.73 27.74
C THR A 55 25.52 18.29 28.16
N VAL A 56 25.23 19.54 27.79
CA VAL A 56 23.91 20.17 27.99
C VAL A 56 22.86 19.51 27.10
N SER A 57 23.23 19.15 25.86
CA SER A 57 22.33 18.40 24.98
C SER A 57 22.09 16.95 25.43
N GLY A 58 22.85 16.45 26.42
CA GLY A 58 22.79 15.08 26.91
C GLY A 58 23.31 14.03 25.92
N GLN A 59 24.07 14.46 24.90
CA GLN A 59 24.67 13.59 23.89
C GLN A 59 26.00 12.99 24.37
N LEU A 60 26.68 13.66 25.30
CA LEU A 60 27.95 13.20 25.85
C LEU A 60 27.99 13.46 27.37
N THR A 61 28.64 12.59 28.14
CA THR A 61 28.80 12.77 29.59
C THR A 61 30.15 13.41 29.89
N ARG A 62 30.23 14.17 30.99
CA ARG A 62 31.50 14.78 31.42
C ARG A 62 32.56 13.73 31.77
N ASP A 63 32.13 12.58 32.27
CA ASP A 63 33.00 11.44 32.55
C ASP A 63 33.64 10.86 31.27
N GLU A 64 32.89 10.84 30.16
CA GLU A 64 33.38 10.38 28.86
C GLU A 64 34.43 11.34 28.27
N ILE A 65 34.24 12.66 28.45
CA ILE A 65 35.28 13.66 28.09
C ILE A 65 36.55 13.41 28.90
N ALA A 66 36.43 13.25 30.21
CA ALA A 66 37.58 13.04 31.09
C ALA A 66 38.35 11.75 30.77
N LEU A 67 37.66 10.70 30.32
CA LEU A 67 38.28 9.47 29.82
C LEU A 67 39.00 9.70 28.48
N GLY A 68 38.38 10.45 27.57
CA GLY A 68 38.97 10.83 26.29
C GLY A 68 40.21 11.71 26.42
N GLU A 69 40.22 12.64 27.40
CA GLU A 69 41.36 13.51 27.68
C GLU A 69 42.56 12.75 28.27
N ARG A 70 42.31 11.67 29.01
CA ARG A 70 43.37 10.83 29.59
C ARG A 70 43.95 9.82 28.60
N ASN A 71 43.18 9.47 27.56
CA ASN A 71 43.58 8.46 26.58
C ASN A 71 43.27 8.93 25.16
N ALA A 72 44.30 9.29 24.41
CA ALA A 72 44.19 9.74 23.02
C ALA A 72 43.62 8.69 22.04
N ALA A 73 43.66 7.39 22.40
CA ALA A 73 43.09 6.31 21.60
C ALA A 73 41.62 5.97 21.98
N HIS A 74 41.05 6.67 22.95
CA HIS A 74 39.67 6.41 23.38
C HIS A 74 38.66 6.96 22.38
N VAL A 75 37.73 6.10 21.95
CA VAL A 75 36.65 6.46 21.01
C VAL A 75 35.43 6.91 21.81
N LEU A 76 35.10 8.20 21.70
CA LEU A 76 33.95 8.79 22.38
C LEU A 76 32.64 8.19 21.88
N ARG A 77 31.76 7.81 22.81
CA ARG A 77 30.44 7.25 22.49
C ARG A 77 29.31 8.19 22.91
N ILE A 78 28.29 8.31 22.05
CA ILE A 78 27.07 9.06 22.37
C ILE A 78 26.34 8.37 23.53
N ALA A 79 26.00 9.16 24.55
CA ALA A 79 25.21 8.69 25.68
C ALA A 79 23.79 8.31 25.21
N PRO A 80 23.22 7.20 25.70
CA PRO A 80 21.87 6.80 25.31
C PRO A 80 20.86 7.88 25.75
N PRO A 81 19.91 8.26 24.89
CA PRO A 81 18.95 9.32 25.22
C PRO A 81 18.14 8.92 26.45
N LYS A 82 18.18 9.76 27.50
CA LYS A 82 17.44 9.54 28.76
C LYS A 82 15.92 9.56 28.56
N VAL A 83 15.43 10.18 27.49
CA VAL A 83 14.00 10.30 27.17
C VAL A 83 13.70 9.51 25.91
N LYS A 84 13.08 8.34 26.07
CA LYS A 84 12.44 7.62 24.97
C LYS A 84 11.15 8.37 24.62
N LEU A 85 11.21 9.29 23.66
CA LEU A 85 10.00 9.87 23.12
C LEU A 85 9.15 8.73 22.55
N PRO A 86 7.88 8.57 22.97
CA PRO A 86 7.00 7.59 22.35
C PRO A 86 6.91 7.91 20.85
N GLU A 87 6.96 6.88 20.00
CA GLU A 87 6.83 7.06 18.56
C GLU A 87 5.60 7.92 18.28
N ALA A 88 5.80 9.05 17.62
CA ALA A 88 4.71 9.94 17.25
C ALA A 88 3.75 9.15 16.37
N LYS A 89 2.62 8.70 16.94
CA LYS A 89 1.53 8.09 16.18
C LYS A 89 1.18 9.08 15.08
N ARG A 90 1.59 8.77 13.84
CA ARG A 90 1.28 9.58 12.67
C ARG A 90 -0.24 9.76 12.67
N ARG A 91 -0.69 10.99 12.92
CA ARG A 91 -2.12 11.31 12.87
C ARG A 91 -2.58 10.93 11.47
N ARG A 92 -3.51 9.97 11.37
CA ARG A 92 -4.11 9.53 10.11
C ARG A 92 -5.03 10.66 9.59
N GLY A 93 -4.42 11.71 9.06
CA GLY A 93 -5.12 12.75 8.32
C GLY A 93 -5.40 12.28 6.88
N PRO A 94 -6.35 12.93 6.18
CA PRO A 94 -6.60 12.64 4.78
C PRO A 94 -5.30 12.75 3.97
N ARG A 95 -4.95 11.69 3.22
CA ARG A 95 -3.78 11.73 2.35
C ARG A 95 -4.04 12.75 1.24
N TYR A 96 -3.11 13.68 1.04
CA TYR A 96 -3.19 14.61 -0.08
C TYR A 96 -3.17 13.82 -1.39
N THR A 97 -4.23 13.94 -2.20
CA THR A 97 -4.25 13.35 -3.54
C THR A 97 -3.75 14.38 -4.56
N PRO A 98 -2.73 14.06 -5.36
CA PRO A 98 -2.22 14.95 -6.40
C PRO A 98 -3.29 15.24 -7.45
N VAL A 99 -3.18 16.38 -8.14
CA VAL A 99 -4.18 16.89 -9.09
C VAL A 99 -4.51 15.90 -10.21
N SER A 100 -3.50 15.18 -10.71
CA SER A 100 -3.67 14.15 -11.74
C SER A 100 -4.66 13.05 -11.33
N ARG A 101 -4.64 12.64 -10.06
CA ARG A 101 -5.49 11.56 -9.53
C ARG A 101 -6.83 12.05 -8.97
N ARG A 102 -7.18 13.33 -9.17
CA ARG A 102 -8.48 13.86 -8.71
C ARG A 102 -9.65 13.40 -9.57
N GLN A 103 -9.42 13.14 -10.86
CA GLN A 103 -10.42 12.63 -11.80
C GLN A 103 -10.84 11.19 -11.49
N ASP A 104 -9.99 10.45 -10.77
CA ASP A 104 -10.27 9.07 -10.36
C ASP A 104 -11.14 9.00 -9.08
N ARG A 105 -11.27 10.11 -8.34
CA ARG A 105 -12.04 10.15 -7.09
C ARG A 105 -13.54 9.90 -7.32
N PRO A 106 -14.19 10.50 -8.34
CA PRO A 106 -15.58 10.17 -8.67
C PRO A 106 -15.79 8.69 -9.03
N ASN A 107 -14.87 8.10 -9.78
CA ASN A 107 -14.88 6.68 -10.15
C ASN A 107 -14.78 5.77 -8.92
N ALA A 108 -13.91 6.13 -7.98
CA ALA A 108 -13.78 5.46 -6.68
C ALA A 108 -15.03 5.54 -5.82
N ILE A 109 -15.67 6.72 -5.74
CA ILE A 109 -16.91 6.90 -4.99
C ILE A 109 -18.03 6.04 -5.58
N LEU A 110 -18.15 6.01 -6.91
CA LEU A 110 -19.17 5.21 -7.58
C LEU A 110 -18.99 3.71 -7.28
N TRP A 111 -17.74 3.23 -7.27
CA TRP A 111 -17.43 1.85 -6.89
C TRP A 111 -17.78 1.56 -5.43
N LEU A 112 -17.45 2.45 -4.50
CA LEU A 112 -17.77 2.30 -3.08
C LEU A 112 -19.28 2.24 -2.84
N LEU A 113 -20.04 3.14 -3.49
CA LEU A 113 -21.50 3.16 -3.38
C LEU A 113 -22.16 1.90 -3.95
N ARG A 114 -21.58 1.31 -5.00
CA ARG A 114 -22.11 0.10 -5.65
C ARG A 114 -21.78 -1.17 -4.87
N ASN A 115 -20.53 -1.34 -4.46
CA ASN A 115 -20.06 -2.60 -3.85
C ASN A 115 -20.23 -2.61 -2.32
N HIS A 116 -20.15 -1.45 -1.67
CA HIS A 116 -20.23 -1.32 -0.21
C HIS A 116 -21.31 -0.30 0.19
N PRO A 117 -22.60 -0.62 0.01
CA PRO A 117 -23.71 0.25 0.45
C PRO A 117 -23.77 0.41 1.98
N GLU A 118 -23.04 -0.41 2.72
CA GLU A 118 -22.93 -0.37 4.19
C GLU A 118 -22.07 0.78 4.71
N LEU A 119 -21.23 1.37 3.84
CA LEU A 119 -20.37 2.49 4.23
C LEU A 119 -21.15 3.80 4.36
N LYS A 120 -20.98 4.48 5.49
CA LYS A 120 -21.52 5.83 5.73
C LYS A 120 -20.72 6.86 4.93
N ASP A 121 -21.36 7.96 4.53
CA ASP A 121 -20.67 9.07 3.82
C ASP A 121 -19.44 9.57 4.59
N ALA A 122 -19.50 9.57 5.93
CA ALA A 122 -18.37 9.94 6.80
C ALA A 122 -17.15 9.02 6.68
N GLN A 123 -17.35 7.77 6.29
CA GLN A 123 -16.27 6.79 6.05
C GLN A 123 -15.69 6.98 4.65
N ILE A 124 -16.55 7.17 3.64
CA ILE A 124 -16.16 7.46 2.26
C ILE A 124 -15.30 8.74 2.20
N MET A 125 -15.71 9.80 2.91
CA MET A 125 -14.93 11.04 3.01
C MET A 125 -13.52 10.81 3.58
N ARG A 126 -13.35 9.90 4.54
CA ARG A 126 -12.04 9.59 5.16
C ARG A 126 -11.16 8.71 4.27
N LEU A 127 -11.76 7.80 3.50
CA LEU A 127 -11.04 6.91 2.58
C LEU A 127 -10.55 7.66 1.33
N VAL A 128 -11.42 8.43 0.68
CA VAL A 128 -11.13 9.06 -0.63
C VAL A 128 -10.66 10.52 -0.48
N GLY A 129 -10.96 11.18 0.64
CA GLY A 129 -10.62 12.58 0.85
C GLY A 129 -11.47 13.54 0.00
N THR A 130 -12.76 13.23 -0.14
CA THR A 130 -13.76 14.00 -0.88
C THR A 130 -14.76 14.67 0.07
N THR A 131 -15.65 15.53 -0.46
CA THR A 131 -16.70 16.20 0.31
C THR A 131 -18.02 15.46 0.20
N LYS A 132 -18.89 15.64 1.21
CA LYS A 132 -20.26 15.07 1.22
C LYS A 132 -21.07 15.49 -0.02
N SER A 133 -20.96 16.76 -0.44
CA SER A 133 -21.65 17.27 -1.63
C SER A 133 -21.28 16.51 -2.90
N THR A 134 -20.01 16.14 -3.07
CA THR A 134 -19.57 15.35 -4.23
C THR A 134 -20.10 13.91 -4.17
N ILE A 135 -20.18 13.31 -2.97
CA ILE A 135 -20.75 11.97 -2.80
C ILE A 135 -22.24 11.98 -3.18
N GLU A 136 -22.99 12.98 -2.73
CA GLU A 136 -24.41 13.17 -3.05
C GLU A 136 -24.63 13.39 -4.54
N GLN A 137 -23.84 14.26 -5.18
CA GLN A 137 -23.90 14.47 -6.64
C GLN A 137 -23.65 13.20 -7.45
N ILE A 138 -22.78 12.31 -6.98
CA ILE A 138 -22.51 11.03 -7.67
C ILE A 138 -23.65 10.05 -7.43
N ARG A 139 -24.22 10.02 -6.21
CA ARG A 139 -25.41 9.22 -5.88
C ARG A 139 -26.61 9.60 -6.74
N GLU A 140 -26.83 10.90 -6.93
CA GLU A 140 -27.91 11.46 -7.75
C GLU A 140 -27.57 11.54 -9.24
N ARG A 141 -26.34 11.19 -9.63
CA ARG A 141 -25.81 11.35 -11.01
C ARG A 141 -25.86 12.79 -11.55
N THR A 142 -25.86 13.79 -10.67
CA THR A 142 -25.84 15.23 -11.00
C THR A 142 -24.43 15.81 -11.12
N HIS A 143 -23.39 14.98 -10.94
CA HIS A 143 -22.01 15.39 -11.19
C HIS A 143 -21.80 15.73 -12.69
N TRP A 144 -21.03 16.78 -12.99
CA TRP A 144 -20.80 17.25 -14.37
C TRP A 144 -20.25 16.17 -15.31
N ASN A 145 -19.52 15.18 -14.78
CA ASN A 145 -18.96 14.06 -15.54
C ASN A 145 -19.73 12.74 -15.33
N SER A 146 -21.00 12.77 -14.91
CA SER A 146 -21.75 11.56 -14.53
C SER A 146 -21.88 10.52 -15.67
N ALA A 147 -21.89 10.97 -16.93
CA ALA A 147 -22.00 10.11 -18.10
C ALA A 147 -20.75 9.25 -18.37
N ASN A 148 -19.55 9.71 -18.00
CA ASN A 148 -18.30 8.99 -18.27
C ASN A 148 -17.71 8.31 -17.01
N LEU A 149 -18.46 8.26 -15.90
CA LEU A 149 -17.98 7.61 -14.68
C LEU A 149 -17.93 6.10 -14.87
N SER A 150 -16.77 5.52 -14.59
CA SER A 150 -16.58 4.06 -14.54
C SER A 150 -16.27 3.64 -13.10
N PRO A 151 -17.00 2.66 -12.53
CA PRO A 151 -16.69 2.18 -11.18
C PRO A 151 -15.30 1.53 -11.13
N ALA A 152 -14.36 2.16 -10.40
CA ALA A 152 -13.00 1.66 -10.21
C ALA A 152 -12.66 1.57 -8.71
N ASP A 153 -11.92 0.54 -8.31
CA ASP A 153 -11.62 0.29 -6.90
C ASP A 153 -10.63 1.34 -6.32
N PRO A 154 -10.97 2.02 -5.21
CA PRO A 154 -10.10 3.01 -4.56
C PRO A 154 -8.74 2.46 -4.11
N VAL A 155 -8.60 1.16 -3.87
CA VAL A 155 -7.32 0.53 -3.51
C VAL A 155 -6.41 0.45 -4.73
N THR A 156 -6.95 -0.01 -5.88
CA THR A 156 -6.20 -0.07 -7.15
C THR A 156 -5.78 1.30 -7.65
N LEU A 157 -6.59 2.34 -7.39
CA LEU A 157 -6.28 3.74 -7.70
C LEU A 157 -5.26 4.35 -6.71
N GLY A 158 -4.93 3.65 -5.62
CA GLY A 158 -4.00 4.09 -4.59
C GLY A 158 -4.52 5.23 -3.72
N LEU A 159 -5.85 5.40 -3.64
CA LEU A 159 -6.50 6.42 -2.81
C LEU A 159 -6.58 5.96 -1.34
N CYS A 160 -6.86 4.68 -1.14
CA CYS A 160 -6.87 4.04 0.18
C CYS A 160 -5.98 2.79 0.19
N SER A 161 -5.58 2.34 1.38
CA SER A 161 -4.93 1.03 1.53
C SER A 161 -5.98 -0.05 1.77
N GLN A 162 -5.68 -1.30 1.40
CA GLN A 162 -6.57 -2.43 1.67
C GLN A 162 -6.97 -2.51 3.15
N ILE A 163 -5.98 -2.29 4.03
CA ILE A 163 -6.18 -2.31 5.48
C ILE A 163 -7.17 -1.22 5.93
N ASP A 164 -7.10 -0.02 5.35
CA ASP A 164 -8.00 1.06 5.71
C ASP A 164 -9.43 0.79 5.19
N LEU A 165 -9.58 0.19 4.01
CA LEU A 165 -10.87 -0.21 3.46
C LEU A 165 -11.54 -1.27 4.35
N ASP A 166 -10.82 -2.35 4.66
CA ASP A 166 -11.32 -3.44 5.48
C ASP A 166 -11.68 -2.97 6.90
N PHE A 167 -10.91 -2.03 7.45
CA PHE A 167 -11.17 -1.44 8.76
C PHE A 167 -12.47 -0.62 8.77
N GLU A 168 -12.71 0.19 7.74
CA GLU A 168 -13.94 0.98 7.64
C GLU A 168 -15.16 0.10 7.36
N VAL A 169 -15.05 -0.91 6.51
CA VAL A 169 -16.13 -1.88 6.26
C VAL A 169 -16.49 -2.63 7.55
N SER A 170 -15.49 -3.15 8.27
CA SER A 170 -15.70 -3.82 9.56
C SER A 170 -16.36 -2.92 10.59
N ARG A 171 -16.03 -1.62 10.58
CA ARG A 171 -16.66 -0.62 11.45
C ARG A 171 -18.08 -0.29 11.02
N ALA A 172 -18.34 -0.18 9.72
CA ALA A 172 -19.67 0.03 9.15
C ALA A 172 -20.63 -1.09 9.56
N ILE A 173 -20.19 -2.34 9.45
CA ILE A 173 -20.96 -3.52 9.84
C ILE A 173 -21.32 -3.49 11.33
N LYS A 174 -20.35 -3.11 12.19
CA LYS A 174 -20.58 -3.00 13.64
C LYS A 174 -21.49 -1.84 14.03
N ASP A 175 -21.37 -0.73 13.34
CA ASP A 175 -22.17 0.49 13.57
C ASP A 175 -23.51 0.46 12.81
N ALA A 176 -23.78 -0.59 12.02
CA ALA A 176 -25.07 -0.84 11.41
C ALA A 176 -25.96 -1.54 12.45
N PRO A 177 -27.22 -1.09 12.65
CA PRO A 177 -28.17 -1.90 13.40
C PRO A 177 -28.28 -3.27 12.72
N PRO A 178 -28.44 -4.37 13.48
CA PRO A 178 -28.71 -5.67 12.88
C PRO A 178 -29.89 -5.46 11.93
N ARG A 179 -29.71 -5.76 10.64
CA ARG A 179 -30.81 -5.72 9.69
C ARG A 179 -31.91 -6.57 10.30
N THR A 180 -33.00 -5.93 10.73
CA THR A 180 -34.28 -6.62 10.83
C THR A 180 -34.49 -7.20 9.45
N GLU A 181 -34.55 -8.52 9.38
CA GLU A 181 -34.83 -9.30 8.18
C GLU A 181 -36.18 -8.85 7.63
N VAL A 182 -36.18 -7.80 6.81
CA VAL A 182 -37.34 -7.43 6.00
C VAL A 182 -37.13 -8.08 4.64
N ASP A 183 -37.65 -9.29 4.56
CA ASP A 183 -38.47 -9.77 3.44
C ASP A 183 -37.80 -9.74 2.06
N SER A 184 -36.66 -10.41 1.92
CA SER A 184 -36.13 -10.84 0.62
C SER A 184 -36.29 -12.35 0.47
N GLY A 185 -37.53 -12.78 0.25
CA GLY A 185 -37.91 -13.80 -0.73
C GLY A 185 -37.29 -15.20 -0.65
N GLY A 186 -36.82 -15.64 0.51
CA GLY A 186 -36.19 -16.96 0.63
C GLY A 186 -36.22 -17.57 2.04
N SER A 187 -37.21 -17.21 2.87
CA SER A 187 -37.41 -17.96 4.11
C SER A 187 -38.01 -19.32 3.74
N LEU A 188 -37.19 -20.37 3.85
CA LEU A 188 -37.70 -21.73 3.85
C LEU A 188 -38.81 -21.81 4.91
N LEU A 189 -39.94 -22.39 4.52
CA LEU A 189 -41.00 -22.69 5.46
C LEU A 189 -40.43 -23.59 6.58
N PRO A 190 -40.85 -23.42 7.84
CA PRO A 190 -40.48 -24.31 8.93
C PRO A 190 -40.60 -25.77 8.52
N ALA A 191 -39.62 -26.61 8.90
CA ALA A 191 -39.55 -28.03 8.51
C ALA A 191 -40.85 -28.80 8.82
N GLU A 192 -41.58 -28.36 9.85
CA GLU A 192 -42.88 -28.88 10.27
C GLU A 192 -43.96 -28.74 9.18
N ILE A 193 -43.90 -27.71 8.32
CA ILE A 193 -44.86 -27.48 7.24
C ILE A 193 -44.43 -28.22 5.96
N SER A 194 -43.12 -28.38 5.73
CA SER A 194 -42.60 -29.05 4.54
C SER A 194 -42.68 -30.59 4.61
N THR A 195 -42.76 -31.16 5.81
CA THR A 195 -42.80 -32.63 6.03
C THR A 195 -44.12 -33.13 6.60
N ALA A 196 -45.10 -32.24 6.81
CA ALA A 196 -46.43 -32.65 7.24
C ALA A 196 -47.11 -33.52 6.16
N PRO A 197 -47.71 -34.67 6.53
CA PRO A 197 -48.54 -35.42 5.61
C PRO A 197 -49.73 -34.52 5.24
N ARG A 198 -49.96 -34.27 3.94
CA ARG A 198 -51.19 -33.63 3.47
C ARG A 198 -52.37 -34.53 3.83
N PHE A 199 -53.03 -34.22 4.95
CA PHE A 199 -54.27 -34.85 5.33
C PHE A 199 -55.44 -34.07 4.71
N GLY A 200 -56.10 -34.70 3.74
CA GLY A 200 -57.37 -34.25 3.20
C GLY A 200 -57.24 -33.49 1.89
N ASP A 201 -57.31 -34.20 0.77
CA ASP A 201 -58.24 -33.78 -0.28
C ASP A 201 -58.84 -35.04 -0.90
N SER A 202 -60.15 -35.15 -0.74
CA SER A 202 -61.03 -36.05 -1.45
C SER A 202 -60.87 -35.90 -2.96
N ASP A 203 -60.94 -37.02 -3.66
CA ASP A 203 -61.13 -37.10 -5.10
C ASP A 203 -62.29 -36.19 -5.54
N GLU A 204 -61.98 -35.07 -6.19
CA GLU A 204 -62.88 -34.41 -7.14
C GLU A 204 -62.00 -33.74 -8.21
N ALA A 205 -61.86 -34.43 -9.34
CA ALA A 205 -61.03 -34.01 -10.46
C ALA A 205 -61.66 -32.82 -11.21
N ASP A 206 -60.99 -31.65 -11.17
CA ASP A 206 -61.24 -30.53 -12.07
C ASP A 206 -60.46 -30.73 -13.39
N PRO A 207 -61.12 -30.82 -14.57
CA PRO A 207 -60.46 -31.27 -15.81
C PRO A 207 -59.68 -30.16 -16.55
N ARG A 208 -59.06 -29.20 -15.85
CA ARG A 208 -58.42 -28.03 -16.49
C ARG A 208 -56.92 -27.86 -16.29
N ARG A 209 -56.20 -28.82 -15.71
CA ARG A 209 -54.73 -28.79 -15.66
C ARG A 209 -54.14 -29.90 -16.53
N GLY A 210 -53.46 -29.47 -17.59
CA GLY A 210 -52.79 -30.33 -18.56
C GLY A 210 -51.83 -31.30 -17.90
N GLY A 211 -51.82 -32.52 -18.44
CA GLY A 211 -51.17 -33.69 -17.87
C GLY A 211 -49.67 -33.51 -17.63
N GLU A 212 -49.25 -33.99 -16.46
CA GLU A 212 -47.87 -34.32 -16.18
C GLU A 212 -47.55 -35.59 -16.97
N ALA A 213 -46.78 -35.44 -18.04
CA ALA A 213 -46.11 -36.57 -18.67
C ALA A 213 -45.01 -37.04 -17.72
N ASP A 214 -45.07 -38.29 -17.30
CA ASP A 214 -43.98 -38.98 -16.61
C ASP A 214 -42.69 -38.76 -17.41
N LEU A 215 -41.78 -37.97 -16.84
CA LEU A 215 -40.47 -37.71 -17.40
C LEU A 215 -39.59 -38.94 -17.14
N ASP A 216 -39.47 -39.78 -18.15
CA ASP A 216 -38.68 -41.00 -18.10
C ASP A 216 -37.19 -40.69 -17.94
N VAL A 217 -36.64 -41.05 -16.76
CA VAL A 217 -35.29 -40.69 -16.31
C VAL A 217 -34.22 -41.27 -17.26
N GLU A 218 -34.48 -42.43 -17.88
CA GLU A 218 -33.55 -43.05 -18.84
C GLU A 218 -33.34 -42.22 -20.11
N ASN A 219 -34.35 -41.49 -20.59
CA ASN A 219 -34.22 -40.63 -21.78
C ASN A 219 -33.41 -39.36 -21.51
N VAL A 220 -33.39 -38.88 -20.27
CA VAL A 220 -32.59 -37.72 -19.86
C VAL A 220 -31.10 -38.08 -19.77
N PHE A 221 -30.79 -39.26 -19.21
CA PHE A 221 -29.41 -39.75 -19.15
C PHE A 221 -28.85 -40.14 -20.52
N ALA A 222 -29.70 -40.65 -21.43
CA ALA A 222 -29.29 -40.94 -22.81
C ALA A 222 -28.87 -39.66 -23.56
N ARG A 223 -29.61 -38.55 -23.39
CA ARG A 223 -29.27 -37.26 -24.02
C ARG A 223 -28.00 -36.62 -23.45
N LEU A 224 -27.71 -36.83 -22.18
CA LEU A 224 -26.48 -36.32 -21.55
C LEU A 224 -25.24 -37.07 -22.07
N LYS A 225 -25.36 -38.36 -22.35
CA LYS A 225 -24.26 -39.18 -22.87
C LYS A 225 -23.95 -38.88 -24.34
N THR A 226 -24.96 -38.55 -25.16
CA THR A 226 -24.74 -38.12 -26.55
C THR A 226 -24.02 -36.78 -26.64
N LEU A 227 -24.30 -35.85 -25.71
CA LEU A 227 -23.63 -34.54 -25.65
C LEU A 227 -22.14 -34.62 -25.28
N GLN A 228 -21.72 -35.63 -24.50
CA GLN A 228 -20.31 -35.87 -24.19
C GLN A 228 -19.54 -36.59 -25.31
N GLN A 229 -20.23 -37.19 -26.28
CA GLN A 229 -19.59 -37.92 -27.39
C GLN A 229 -19.31 -37.04 -28.61
N ASP A 230 -19.93 -35.86 -28.68
CA ASP A 230 -19.74 -34.89 -29.77
C ASP A 230 -18.55 -33.93 -29.54
N GLU A 231 -17.92 -33.92 -28.35
CA GLU A 231 -16.75 -33.07 -28.05
C GLU A 231 -15.38 -33.75 -28.32
N ASP A 232 -15.33 -35.06 -28.60
CA ASP A 232 -14.07 -35.81 -28.78
C ASP A 232 -13.73 -36.20 -30.24
N SER A 233 -14.28 -35.50 -31.24
CA SER A 233 -14.06 -35.80 -32.67
C SER A 233 -13.59 -34.60 -33.49
N GLU A 234 -12.32 -34.20 -33.35
CA GLU A 234 -11.63 -33.29 -34.29
C GLU A 234 -10.90 -34.10 -35.39
N PRO A 235 -11.14 -33.84 -36.69
CA PRO A 235 -10.23 -34.26 -37.76
C PRO A 235 -9.15 -33.21 -38.05
N ALA A 236 -7.89 -33.65 -38.06
CA ALA A 236 -6.75 -32.91 -38.57
C ALA A 236 -6.66 -32.98 -40.10
N SER A 237 -6.49 -31.84 -40.79
CA SER A 237 -5.36 -31.61 -41.74
C SER A 237 -5.42 -30.26 -42.47
N GLU A 238 -4.31 -29.52 -42.33
CA GLU A 238 -3.66 -28.60 -43.29
C GLU A 238 -4.26 -27.21 -43.59
N ARG A 239 -3.53 -26.16 -43.15
CA ARG A 239 -3.00 -25.09 -44.00
C ARG A 239 -1.91 -24.27 -43.30
N ASP A 240 -0.90 -23.94 -44.09
CA ASP A 240 0.37 -23.30 -43.76
C ASP A 240 0.31 -21.85 -43.26
N ALA A 241 1.46 -21.47 -42.64
CA ALA A 241 2.15 -20.19 -42.72
C ALA A 241 2.01 -19.15 -41.58
N ALA A 242 3.12 -19.08 -40.83
CA ALA A 242 3.86 -17.88 -40.42
C ALA A 242 3.44 -17.07 -39.16
N ASP A 243 4.51 -16.79 -38.39
CA ASP A 243 4.74 -15.67 -37.47
C ASP A 243 4.15 -15.72 -36.05
N ASN A 244 4.91 -16.36 -35.15
CA ASN A 244 4.80 -16.15 -33.70
C ASN A 244 6.02 -15.35 -33.22
N VAL A 245 5.79 -14.09 -32.83
CA VAL A 245 6.81 -13.19 -32.28
C VAL A 245 6.85 -13.39 -30.76
N ASP A 246 7.90 -14.06 -30.29
CA ASP A 246 8.14 -14.31 -28.87
C ASP A 246 8.86 -13.10 -28.21
N LEU A 247 8.11 -12.32 -27.43
CA LEU A 247 8.59 -11.13 -26.70
C LEU A 247 9.03 -11.47 -25.26
N ARG A 248 9.94 -12.43 -25.10
CA ARG A 248 10.60 -12.71 -23.81
C ARG A 248 12.10 -12.86 -23.96
N GLY A 249 12.79 -11.72 -23.94
CA GLY A 249 14.25 -11.67 -23.93
C GLY A 249 14.79 -10.29 -23.57
N VAL A 250 14.48 -9.80 -22.36
CA VAL A 250 15.11 -8.58 -21.82
C VAL A 250 15.58 -8.86 -20.40
N PHE A 251 16.78 -9.44 -20.26
CA PHE A 251 17.77 -9.09 -19.24
C PHE A 251 19.01 -9.98 -19.36
N ALA A 252 20.12 -9.44 -19.85
CA ALA A 252 21.47 -9.89 -19.51
C ALA A 252 22.47 -8.72 -19.68
N PRO A 253 23.50 -8.60 -18.82
CA PRO A 253 24.32 -7.40 -18.66
C PRO A 253 25.47 -7.31 -19.68
N HIS A 254 25.79 -6.07 -20.01
CA HIS A 254 26.89 -5.63 -20.87
C HIS A 254 28.24 -5.83 -20.17
N THR A 255 29.06 -6.77 -20.65
CA THR A 255 30.50 -6.80 -20.40
C THR A 255 31.18 -6.17 -21.62
N GLY A 256 31.93 -5.10 -21.37
CA GLY A 256 32.71 -4.41 -22.39
C GLY A 256 33.98 -5.18 -22.73
N ASP A 257 34.20 -5.36 -24.02
CA ASP A 257 35.48 -5.66 -24.63
C ASP A 257 35.91 -4.39 -25.37
N ASP A 258 36.75 -3.58 -24.72
CA ASP A 258 37.57 -2.56 -25.38
C ASP A 258 38.80 -3.28 -25.94
N GLU A 259 38.77 -3.60 -27.24
CA GLU A 259 39.97 -3.97 -27.99
C GLU A 259 40.63 -2.68 -28.50
N ASP A 260 41.86 -2.45 -28.02
CA ASP A 260 42.75 -1.36 -28.40
C ASP A 260 43.01 -1.34 -29.92
N GLU A 261 42.46 -0.33 -30.59
CA GLU A 261 42.80 0.02 -31.97
C GLU A 261 44.11 0.83 -31.96
N SER A 262 45.21 0.13 -32.22
CA SER A 262 46.51 0.70 -32.54
C SER A 262 46.49 1.34 -33.93
N ASP A 263 46.66 2.66 -33.99
CA ASP A 263 47.17 3.35 -35.18
C ASP A 263 48.11 4.49 -34.75
N ASP A 264 49.37 4.12 -34.55
CA ASP A 264 50.54 5.01 -34.67
C ASP A 264 50.98 4.99 -36.13
N GLN A 265 50.65 6.02 -36.92
CA GLN A 265 51.46 6.55 -38.03
C GLN A 265 51.06 7.98 -38.42
N GLY A 266 52.03 8.90 -38.37
CA GLY A 266 52.35 9.72 -39.55
C GLY A 266 51.84 11.17 -39.66
N GLU A 267 52.80 12.10 -39.50
CA GLU A 267 53.00 13.30 -40.34
C GLU A 267 52.03 14.49 -40.27
N ARG A 268 52.40 15.54 -39.52
CA ARG A 268 52.98 16.82 -40.02
C ARG A 268 53.03 17.90 -38.95
#